data_AF-A0A1C0SYL0-F1
#
_entry.id   AF-A0A1C0SYL0-F1
#
_cell.length_a   1.000
_cell.length_b   1.000
_cell.length_c   1.000
_cell.angle_alpha   90.00
_cell.angle_beta   90.00
_cell.angle_gamma   90.00
#
_symmetry.space_group_name_H-M   'P 1'
#
loop_
_entity.id
_entity.type
_entity.pdbx_description
1 polymer ?
#
loop_
_entity_poly.entity_id
_entity_poly.type
_entity_poly.pdbx_seq_one_letter_code
_entity_poly.pdbx_strand_id
1 'polypeptide(L)'
;MGFSRSPVTFAEPVRAYGLDLTGYTQMLHKKDGKPVAFWWGFRAKDDARLAAHWLSTRAETLSKAQRTGWGEWVMETRPRANAVGEAAKESAYRVFKVEPSHFPMLINVLCGASADMMGDMTVFPEPESLFKQ
;
A
#
# COMPACT_ATOMS: atom_id res chain seq x y z
N MET A 1 6.90 -7.42 16.96
CA MET A 1 6.14 -7.15 15.72
C MET A 1 7.14 -7.21 14.57
N GLY A 2 6.92 -8.05 13.56
CA GLY A 2 7.90 -8.27 12.48
C GLY A 2 7.34 -7.87 11.14
N PHE A 3 8.13 -7.19 10.31
CA PHE A 3 7.81 -6.91 8.92
C PHE A 3 8.97 -7.33 8.04
N SER A 4 8.68 -7.93 6.88
CA SER A 4 9.66 -8.15 5.83
C SER A 4 9.41 -7.13 4.72
N ARG A 5 10.39 -6.28 4.45
CA ARG A 5 10.35 -5.27 3.39
C ARG A 5 11.36 -5.60 2.31
N SER A 6 10.95 -5.53 1.05
CA SER A 6 11.83 -5.74 -0.09
C SER A 6 11.68 -4.56 -1.08
N PRO A 7 12.57 -3.55 -1.00
CA PRO A 7 12.51 -2.38 -1.87
C PRO A 7 13.34 -2.55 -3.14
N VAL A 8 12.85 -2.02 -4.26
CA VAL A 8 13.57 -1.84 -5.51
C VAL A 8 13.78 -0.35 -5.73
N THR A 9 14.98 0.06 -6.12
CA THR A 9 15.26 1.42 -6.58
C THR A 9 15.40 1.39 -8.09
N PHE A 10 14.75 2.31 -8.78
CA PHE A 10 14.87 2.42 -10.24
C PHE A 10 16.16 3.14 -10.60
N ALA A 11 16.78 2.75 -11.72
CA ALA A 11 18.00 3.39 -12.22
C ALA A 11 17.76 4.88 -12.53
N GLU A 12 16.58 5.20 -13.04
CA GLU A 12 16.10 6.56 -13.28
C GLU A 12 14.62 6.70 -12.85
N PRO A 13 14.14 7.91 -12.53
CA PRO A 13 12.74 8.11 -12.19
C PRO A 13 11.82 7.73 -13.35
N VAL A 14 10.79 6.92 -13.07
CA VAL A 14 9.73 6.58 -14.02
C VAL A 14 8.58 7.54 -13.80
N ARG A 15 8.23 8.33 -14.82
CA ARG A 15 7.12 9.28 -14.71
C ARG A 15 5.80 8.58 -14.99
N ALA A 16 4.92 8.54 -13.99
CA ALA A 16 3.59 7.95 -14.12
C ALA A 16 2.56 8.85 -13.45
N TYR A 17 1.52 9.21 -14.20
CA TYR A 17 0.41 10.02 -13.69
C TYR A 17 0.83 11.34 -13.00
N GLY A 18 1.92 11.95 -13.46
CA GLY A 18 2.46 13.19 -12.89
C GLY A 18 3.40 13.01 -11.71
N LEU A 19 3.58 11.78 -11.21
CA LEU A 19 4.52 11.44 -10.15
C LEU A 19 5.82 10.91 -10.74
N ASP A 20 6.96 11.35 -10.19
CA ASP A 20 8.27 10.79 -10.50
C ASP A 20 8.56 9.61 -9.56
N LEU A 21 8.26 8.39 -10.02
CA LEU A 21 8.44 7.16 -9.26
C LEU A 21 9.92 6.79 -9.23
N THR A 22 10.48 6.59 -8.04
CA THR A 22 11.91 6.31 -7.81
C THR A 22 12.19 4.87 -7.40
N GLY A 23 11.14 4.10 -7.14
CA GLY A 23 11.28 2.73 -6.77
C GLY A 23 9.97 2.08 -6.37
N TYR A 24 10.04 0.78 -6.16
CA TYR A 24 8.94 -0.06 -5.71
C TYR A 24 9.24 -0.60 -4.31
N THR A 25 8.20 -0.92 -3.54
CA THR A 25 8.35 -1.58 -2.23
C THR A 25 7.19 -2.52 -2.02
N GLN A 26 7.47 -3.65 -1.38
CA GLN A 26 6.49 -4.59 -0.85
C GLN A 26 6.83 -4.92 0.60
N MET A 27 5.80 -5.10 1.42
CA MET A 27 5.90 -5.28 2.86
C MET A 27 4.85 -6.28 3.32
N LEU A 28 5.29 -7.36 3.98
CA LEU A 28 4.40 -8.29 4.68
C LEU A 28 4.51 -8.05 6.18
N HIS A 29 3.40 -7.66 6.79
CA HIS A 29 3.30 -7.46 8.22
C HIS A 29 2.86 -8.76 8.88
N LYS A 30 3.59 -9.17 9.93
CA LYS A 30 3.28 -10.37 10.70
C LYS A 30 3.06 -10.04 12.18
N LYS A 31 2.06 -10.68 12.77
CA LYS A 31 1.80 -10.72 14.21
C LYS A 31 1.83 -12.18 14.65
N ASP A 32 2.65 -12.49 15.65
CA ASP A 32 2.83 -13.86 16.17
C ASP A 32 3.16 -14.89 15.05
N GLY A 33 4.02 -14.48 14.11
CA GLY A 33 4.43 -15.29 12.96
C GLY A 33 3.42 -15.37 11.81
N LYS A 34 2.19 -14.91 12.01
CA LYS A 34 1.10 -14.98 11.01
C LYS A 34 0.95 -13.68 10.23
N PRO A 35 0.70 -13.73 8.90
CA PRO A 35 0.34 -12.55 8.12
C PRO A 35 -0.87 -11.82 8.69
N VAL A 36 -0.77 -10.49 8.80
CA VAL A 36 -1.90 -9.62 9.20
C VAL A 36 -2.23 -8.57 8.15
N ALA A 37 -1.25 -8.13 7.37
CA ALA A 37 -1.45 -7.22 6.26
C ALA A 37 -0.31 -7.34 5.25
N PHE A 38 -0.61 -7.05 3.98
CA PHE A 38 0.36 -6.92 2.91
C PHE A 38 0.21 -5.55 2.27
N TRP A 39 1.33 -4.88 2.06
CA TRP A 39 1.41 -3.55 1.47
C TRP A 39 2.37 -3.56 0.29
N TRP A 40 2.02 -2.86 -0.78
CA TRP A 40 2.90 -2.71 -1.93
C TRP A 40 2.66 -1.39 -2.63
N GLY A 41 3.64 -0.91 -3.38
CA GLY A 41 3.48 0.32 -4.15
C GLY A 41 4.81 0.98 -4.44
N PHE A 42 4.76 2.30 -4.63
CA PHE A 42 5.89 3.06 -5.17
C PHE A 42 6.36 4.16 -4.24
N ARG A 43 7.66 4.43 -4.30
CA ARG A 43 8.26 5.65 -3.75
C ARG A 43 8.24 6.72 -4.82
N ALA A 44 7.82 7.93 -4.51
CA ALA A 44 7.81 9.05 -5.44
C ALA A 44 8.54 10.28 -4.89
N LYS A 45 9.14 11.08 -5.78
CA LYS A 45 9.62 12.43 -5.50
C LYS A 45 8.47 13.40 -5.71
N ASP A 46 7.72 13.72 -4.66
CA ASP A 46 6.65 14.71 -4.73
C ASP A 46 6.19 15.17 -3.34
N ASP A 47 5.34 16.21 -3.31
CA ASP A 47 4.58 16.62 -2.13
C ASP A 47 3.46 15.59 -1.86
N ALA A 48 3.43 15.06 -0.63
CA ALA A 48 2.39 14.15 -0.18
C ALA A 48 0.97 14.70 -0.40
N ARG A 49 0.79 16.02 -0.32
CA ARG A 49 -0.48 16.70 -0.58
C ARG A 49 -0.89 16.61 -2.04
N LEU A 50 0.04 16.77 -2.97
CA LEU A 50 -0.24 16.65 -4.41
C LEU A 50 -0.61 15.20 -4.75
N ALA A 51 0.17 14.23 -4.27
CA ALA A 51 -0.15 12.81 -4.47
C ALA A 51 -1.49 12.40 -3.84
N ALA A 52 -1.78 12.89 -2.63
CA ALA A 52 -3.06 12.66 -1.95
C ALA A 52 -4.24 13.30 -2.71
N HIS A 53 -4.05 14.51 -3.22
CA HIS A 53 -5.06 15.19 -4.05
C HIS A 53 -5.33 14.39 -5.33
N TRP A 54 -4.28 13.99 -6.05
CA TRP A 54 -4.39 13.18 -7.26
C TRP A 54 -5.10 11.85 -6.99
N LEU A 55 -4.74 11.15 -5.91
CA LEU A 55 -5.41 9.91 -5.52
C LEU A 55 -6.87 10.13 -5.16
N SER A 56 -7.22 11.24 -4.51
CA SER A 56 -8.63 11.56 -4.19
C SER A 56 -9.45 11.65 -5.48
N THR A 57 -8.98 12.41 -6.46
CA THR A 57 -9.67 12.59 -7.74
C THR A 57 -9.86 11.25 -8.46
N ARG A 58 -8.88 10.34 -8.40
CA ARG A 58 -9.01 9.01 -9.00
C ARG A 58 -9.88 8.06 -8.19
N ALA A 59 -9.75 8.05 -6.87
CA ALA A 59 -10.57 7.25 -5.97
C ALA A 59 -12.06 7.55 -6.15
N GLU A 60 -12.41 8.84 -6.29
CA GLU A 60 -13.78 9.28 -6.57
C GLU A 60 -14.30 8.71 -7.90
N THR A 61 -13.45 8.62 -8.93
CA THR A 61 -13.82 7.98 -10.21
C THR A 61 -14.02 6.47 -10.13
N LEU A 62 -13.51 5.81 -9.09
CA LEU A 62 -13.72 4.38 -8.85
C LEU A 62 -15.00 4.08 -8.05
N SER A 63 -15.74 5.13 -7.63
CA SER A 63 -17.05 5.11 -6.96
C SER A 63 -17.18 4.28 -5.67
N LYS A 64 -16.15 3.53 -5.27
CA LYS A 64 -16.13 2.66 -4.09
C LYS A 64 -15.12 3.10 -3.03
N ALA A 65 -14.20 3.98 -3.38
CA ALA A 65 -13.15 4.41 -2.47
C ALA A 65 -13.64 5.55 -1.56
N GLN A 66 -13.72 5.27 -0.25
CA GLN A 66 -14.09 6.25 0.76
C GLN A 66 -12.84 6.77 1.46
N ARG A 67 -12.66 8.10 1.47
CA ARG A 67 -11.58 8.73 2.23
C ARG A 67 -11.85 8.60 3.73
N THR A 68 -10.92 8.01 4.47
CA THR A 68 -11.05 7.78 5.92
C THR A 68 -10.12 8.66 6.75
N GLY A 69 -9.14 9.32 6.11
CA GLY A 69 -8.20 10.18 6.80
C GLY A 69 -7.35 11.03 5.85
N TRP A 70 -6.27 11.58 6.39
CA TRP A 70 -5.25 12.23 5.57
C TRP A 70 -4.44 11.16 4.85
N GLY A 71 -4.52 11.14 3.52
CA GLY A 71 -3.74 10.20 2.71
C GLY A 71 -4.26 8.77 2.72
N GLU A 72 -5.46 8.46 3.19
CA GLU A 72 -5.98 7.08 3.20
C GLU A 72 -7.39 6.98 2.61
N TRP A 73 -7.56 6.01 1.72
CA TRP A 73 -8.83 5.69 1.06
C TRP A 73 -9.11 4.20 1.18
N VAL A 74 -10.27 3.86 1.73
CA VAL A 74 -10.75 2.50 1.84
C VAL A 74 -11.55 2.14 0.59
N MET A 75 -11.08 1.15 -0.17
CA MET A 75 -11.75 0.69 -1.40
C MET A 75 -12.86 -0.32 -1.13
N GLU A 76 -12.64 -1.17 -0.13
CA GLU A 76 -13.53 -2.27 0.20
C GLU A 76 -13.33 -2.63 1.67
N THR A 77 -14.43 -2.84 2.37
CA THR A 77 -14.45 -3.49 3.68
C THR A 77 -15.40 -4.65 3.68
N ARG A 78 -15.08 -5.67 4.48
CA ARG A 78 -15.99 -6.77 4.77
C ARG A 78 -15.74 -7.32 6.18
N PRO A 79 -16.71 -8.02 6.79
CA PRO A 79 -16.46 -8.76 8.02
C PRO A 79 -15.29 -9.73 7.84
N ARG A 80 -14.42 -9.83 8.86
CA ARG A 80 -13.29 -10.76 8.82
C ARG A 80 -13.78 -12.20 8.89
N ALA A 81 -13.20 -13.06 8.06
CA ALA A 81 -13.54 -14.47 8.07
C ALA A 81 -12.90 -15.12 9.29
N ASN A 82 -13.68 -15.87 10.08
CA ASN A 82 -13.18 -16.64 11.23
C ASN A 82 -12.53 -15.80 12.34
N ALA A 83 -12.82 -14.50 12.43
CA ALA A 83 -12.34 -13.66 13.52
C ALA A 83 -13.15 -13.91 14.81
N VAL A 84 -12.46 -13.98 15.96
CA VAL A 84 -13.06 -14.22 17.28
C VAL A 84 -12.56 -13.17 18.27
N GLY A 85 -13.40 -12.76 19.21
CA GLY A 85 -13.04 -11.76 20.24
C GLY A 85 -12.86 -10.35 19.65
N GLU A 86 -11.91 -9.57 20.18
CA GLU A 86 -11.66 -8.19 19.73
C GLU A 86 -11.33 -8.08 18.24
N ALA A 87 -10.69 -9.10 17.64
CA ALA A 87 -10.37 -9.11 16.21
C ALA A 87 -11.63 -9.17 15.31
N ALA A 88 -12.77 -9.63 15.82
CA ALA A 88 -14.04 -9.63 15.09
C ALA A 88 -14.65 -8.23 14.98
N LYS A 89 -14.21 -7.27 15.80
CA LYS A 89 -14.63 -5.88 15.72
C LYS A 89 -13.89 -5.12 14.61
N GLU A 90 -12.76 -5.63 14.14
CA GLU A 90 -12.04 -5.08 13.00
C GLU A 90 -12.65 -5.60 11.69
N SER A 91 -12.77 -4.73 10.68
CA SER A 91 -13.13 -5.16 9.33
C SER A 91 -11.89 -5.58 8.54
N ALA A 92 -12.06 -6.57 7.67
CA ALA A 92 -11.12 -6.81 6.59
C ALA A 92 -11.18 -5.63 5.62
N TYR A 93 -10.05 -5.25 5.04
CA TYR A 93 -9.95 -4.09 4.16
C TYR A 93 -9.05 -4.29 2.93
N ARG A 94 -9.34 -3.49 1.91
CA ARG A 94 -8.42 -3.04 0.86
C ARG A 94 -8.35 -1.52 0.87
N VAL A 95 -7.15 -0.97 0.90
CA VAL A 95 -6.92 0.48 1.02
C VAL A 95 -5.87 0.98 0.04
N PHE A 96 -5.97 2.26 -0.31
CA PHE A 96 -4.87 3.05 -0.84
C PHE A 96 -4.36 4.00 0.24
N LYS A 97 -3.05 4.22 0.28
CA LYS A 97 -2.40 5.11 1.23
C LYS A 97 -1.31 5.96 0.58
N VAL A 98 -1.28 7.23 0.91
CA VAL A 98 -0.13 8.12 0.76
C VAL A 98 0.41 8.40 2.14
N GLU A 99 1.70 8.16 2.32
CA GLU A 99 2.38 8.51 3.56
C GLU A 99 3.78 9.06 3.29
N PRO A 100 4.31 9.89 4.18
CA PRO A 100 5.73 10.25 4.15
C PRO A 100 6.59 8.99 4.15
N SER A 101 7.63 8.99 3.33
CA SER A 101 8.67 7.99 3.45
C SER A 101 9.56 8.28 4.65
N HIS A 102 10.39 7.31 5.04
CA HIS A 102 11.45 7.53 6.02
C HIS A 102 12.52 8.50 5.50
N PHE A 103 12.53 8.75 4.18
CA PHE A 103 13.31 9.81 3.55
C PHE A 103 12.42 11.06 3.38
N PRO A 104 12.80 12.21 3.98
CA PRO A 104 11.92 13.37 4.10
C PRO A 104 11.54 14.04 2.77
N MET A 105 12.21 13.70 1.67
CA MET A 105 11.90 14.20 0.32
C MET A 105 11.12 13.19 -0.55
N LEU A 106 10.75 12.05 0.02
CA LEU A 106 10.03 11.00 -0.69
C LEU A 106 8.71 10.70 0.01
N ILE A 107 7.76 10.27 -0.79
CA ILE A 107 6.48 9.76 -0.32
C ILE A 107 6.30 8.32 -0.77
N ASN A 108 5.51 7.55 -0.04
CA ASN A 108 5.04 6.25 -0.49
C ASN A 108 3.60 6.39 -0.98
N VAL A 109 3.31 5.84 -2.15
CA VAL A 109 1.97 5.62 -2.66
C VAL A 109 1.73 4.11 -2.66
N LEU A 110 0.86 3.64 -1.78
CA LEU A 110 0.72 2.24 -1.41
C LEU A 110 -0.71 1.74 -1.61
N CYS A 111 -0.81 0.47 -1.97
CA CYS A 111 -1.97 -0.37 -1.77
C CYS A 111 -1.74 -1.21 -0.51
N GLY A 112 -2.80 -1.47 0.25
CA GLY A 112 -2.78 -2.33 1.42
C GLY A 112 -3.96 -3.29 1.43
N ALA A 113 -3.73 -4.51 1.89
CA ALA A 113 -4.77 -5.48 2.13
C ALA A 113 -4.55 -6.18 3.48
N SER A 114 -5.62 -6.34 4.23
CA SER A 114 -5.65 -7.21 5.42
C SER A 114 -5.47 -8.69 5.04
N ALA A 115 -5.08 -9.54 6.00
CA ALA A 115 -4.87 -10.98 5.78
C ALA A 115 -6.07 -11.69 5.10
N ASP A 116 -7.28 -11.29 5.44
CA ASP A 116 -8.52 -11.85 4.87
C ASP A 116 -8.72 -11.49 3.39
N MET A 117 -8.03 -10.47 2.90
CA MET A 117 -8.21 -9.90 1.56
C MET A 117 -6.95 -9.94 0.70
N MET A 118 -5.83 -10.43 1.27
CA MET A 118 -4.56 -10.50 0.56
C MET A 118 -4.45 -11.68 -0.40
N GLY A 119 -5.28 -12.73 -0.24
CA GLY A 119 -5.20 -13.94 -1.08
C GLY A 119 -3.81 -14.57 -1.03
N ASP A 120 -3.27 -14.93 -2.20
CA ASP A 120 -1.94 -15.55 -2.35
C ASP A 120 -0.80 -14.52 -2.46
N MET A 121 -1.05 -13.25 -2.10
CA MET A 121 0.00 -12.22 -2.14
C MET A 121 1.13 -12.57 -1.17
N THR A 122 2.35 -12.58 -1.67
CA THR A 122 3.57 -12.80 -0.87
C THR A 122 4.64 -11.81 -1.30
N VAL A 123 5.63 -11.61 -0.44
CA VAL A 123 6.80 -10.80 -0.80
C VAL A 123 7.63 -11.59 -1.80
N PHE A 124 7.81 -11.06 -3.00
CA PHE A 124 8.74 -11.63 -3.97
C PHE A 124 10.18 -11.63 -3.40
N PRO A 125 10.92 -12.75 -3.49
CA PRO A 125 12.32 -12.81 -3.09
C PRO A 125 13.19 -11.83 -3.87
N GLU A 126 12.94 -11.69 -5.17
CA GLU A 126 13.67 -10.83 -6.11
C GLU A 126 12.70 -9.85 -6.80
N PRO A 127 12.23 -8.80 -6.11
CA PRO A 127 11.26 -7.88 -6.69
C PRO A 127 11.77 -7.13 -7.92
N GLU A 128 13.09 -7.00 -8.11
CA GLU A 128 13.68 -6.44 -9.32
C GLU A 128 13.33 -7.23 -10.59
N SER A 129 13.04 -8.53 -10.47
CA SER A 129 12.61 -9.36 -11.60
C SER A 129 11.30 -8.88 -12.23
N LEU A 130 10.43 -8.20 -11.47
CA LEU A 130 9.18 -7.61 -11.95
C LEU A 130 9.40 -6.52 -13.01
N PHE A 131 10.60 -5.96 -13.09
CA PHE A 131 10.91 -4.80 -13.93
C PHE A 131 11.91 -5.12 -15.05
N LYS A 132 12.33 -6.38 -15.20
CA LYS A 132 13.14 -6.83 -16.34
C LYS A 132 12.19 -7.18 -17.49
N GLN A 133 12.15 -6.36 -18.54
CA GLN A 133 11.45 -6.62 -19.80
C GLN A 133 12.45 -7.04 -20.87
#